data_AF-A0A0U4WFG4-F1
#
_entry.id   AF-A0A0U4WFG4-F1
#
_cell.length_a   1.000
_cell.length_b   1.000
_cell.length_c   1.000
_cell.angle_alpha   90.00
_cell.angle_beta   90.00
_cell.angle_gamma   90.00
#
_symmetry.space_group_name_H-M   'P 1'
#
loop_
_entity.id
_entity.type
_entity.pdbx_description
1 polymer ?
#
loop_
_entity_poly.entity_id
_entity_poly.type
_entity_poly.pdbx_seq_one_letter_code
_entity_poly.pdbx_strand_id
1 'polypeptide(L)'
;MNHEQRAKEALMGAITVQELADYLQTEGYKAVQAVIFYLEKELRAAVDEAGLAAWEEAFERAYAAVPTPGQYSPSWHDIWDELRAVQQGKTKVLARVAPEERTGVWQVTFDNPYSTEGVVCHPGLSLADAAYLYAGYRYNLKKNEHVCLQKVQTYADEAGE
;
A
#
# COMPACT_ATOMS: atom_id res chain seq x y z
N MET A 1 16.67 -20.15 -2.01
CA MET A 1 16.45 -18.82 -1.42
C MET A 1 15.15 -18.27 -2.02
N ASN A 2 14.21 -17.81 -1.19
CA ASN A 2 12.92 -17.29 -1.67
C ASN A 2 13.15 -15.99 -2.47
N HIS A 3 12.43 -15.78 -3.57
CA HIS A 3 12.52 -14.58 -4.40
C HIS A 3 12.21 -13.30 -3.58
N GLU A 4 11.34 -13.40 -2.58
CA GLU A 4 11.00 -12.30 -1.67
C GLU A 4 12.18 -11.88 -0.77
N GLN A 5 12.93 -12.86 -0.23
CA GLN A 5 14.11 -12.59 0.59
C GLN A 5 15.21 -11.91 -0.24
N ARG A 6 15.38 -12.33 -1.49
CA ARG A 6 16.29 -11.67 -2.45
C ARG A 6 15.86 -10.25 -2.78
N ALA A 7 14.57 -10.01 -3.02
CA ALA A 7 14.05 -8.67 -3.29
C ALA A 7 14.30 -7.73 -2.11
N LYS A 8 14.03 -8.19 -0.88
CA LYS A 8 14.35 -7.45 0.34
C LYS A 8 15.84 -7.12 0.44
N GLU A 9 16.72 -8.11 0.27
CA GLU A 9 18.17 -7.91 0.33
C GLU A 9 18.67 -6.97 -0.77
N ALA A 10 18.07 -7.03 -1.96
CA ALA A 10 18.46 -6.16 -3.07
C ALA A 10 18.02 -4.70 -2.85
N LEU A 11 16.85 -4.49 -2.23
CA LEU A 11 16.30 -3.15 -1.94
C LEU A 11 16.86 -2.53 -0.66
N MET A 12 17.15 -3.32 0.36
CA MET A 12 17.65 -2.84 1.66
C MET A 12 19.17 -3.03 1.83
N GLY A 13 19.81 -3.81 0.96
CA GLY A 13 21.23 -4.11 1.05
C GLY A 13 22.13 -3.00 0.52
N ALA A 14 23.44 -3.19 0.67
CA ALA A 14 24.47 -2.23 0.28
C ALA A 14 24.82 -2.23 -1.23
N ILE A 15 24.02 -2.90 -2.06
CA ILE A 15 24.21 -2.86 -3.51
C ILE A 15 23.78 -1.50 -4.07
N THR A 16 24.43 -1.06 -5.13
CA THR A 16 24.08 0.16 -5.84
C THR A 16 22.78 0.00 -6.64
N VAL A 17 22.15 1.11 -7.01
CA VAL A 17 20.97 1.11 -7.90
C VAL A 17 21.30 0.45 -9.26
N GLN A 18 22.53 0.62 -9.75
CA GLN A 18 22.96 -0.01 -11.00
C GLN A 18 23.04 -1.53 -10.88
N GLU A 19 23.63 -2.05 -9.80
CA GLU A 19 23.69 -3.50 -9.55
C GLU A 19 22.29 -4.10 -9.38
N LEU A 20 21.37 -3.36 -8.74
CA LEU A 20 19.96 -3.74 -8.65
C LEU A 20 19.32 -3.78 -10.04
N ALA A 21 19.53 -2.77 -10.89
CA ALA A 21 19.00 -2.72 -12.24
C ALA A 21 19.49 -3.90 -13.09
N ASP A 22 20.80 -4.20 -13.03
CA ASP A 22 21.42 -5.32 -13.76
C ASP A 22 20.84 -6.67 -13.32
N TYR A 23 20.62 -6.84 -12.01
CA TYR A 23 19.96 -8.02 -11.44
C TYR A 23 18.52 -8.17 -11.96
N LEU A 24 17.72 -7.10 -11.90
CA LEU A 24 16.32 -7.11 -12.33
C LEU A 24 16.19 -7.33 -13.83
N GLN A 25 17.11 -6.80 -14.63
CA GLN A 25 17.17 -7.05 -16.06
C GLN A 25 17.51 -8.50 -16.38
N THR A 26 18.45 -9.10 -15.64
CA THR A 26 18.90 -10.48 -15.85
C THR A 26 17.84 -11.51 -15.46
N GLU A 27 17.21 -11.35 -14.29
CA GLU A 27 16.20 -12.28 -13.78
C GLU A 27 14.78 -12.00 -14.34
N GLY A 28 14.58 -10.81 -14.89
CA GLY A 28 13.37 -10.41 -15.59
C GLY A 28 12.12 -10.37 -14.71
N TYR A 29 11.00 -10.81 -15.29
CA TYR A 29 9.66 -10.71 -14.70
C TYR A 29 9.58 -11.12 -13.23
N LYS A 30 10.16 -12.26 -12.85
CA LYS A 30 10.01 -12.81 -11.49
C LYS A 30 10.69 -11.95 -10.43
N ALA A 31 11.83 -11.35 -10.76
CA ALA A 31 12.54 -10.49 -9.82
C ALA A 31 11.83 -9.13 -9.66
N VAL A 32 11.33 -8.56 -10.75
CA VAL A 32 10.51 -7.35 -10.72
C VAL A 32 9.21 -7.58 -9.94
N GLN A 33 8.54 -8.72 -10.16
CA GLN A 33 7.35 -9.11 -9.38
C GLN A 33 7.65 -9.15 -7.88
N ALA A 34 8.77 -9.77 -7.50
CA ALA A 34 9.15 -9.89 -6.10
C ALA A 34 9.43 -8.52 -5.45
N VAL A 35 10.03 -7.58 -6.19
CA VAL A 35 10.22 -6.20 -5.74
C VAL A 35 8.88 -5.49 -5.53
N ILE A 36 7.97 -5.57 -6.50
CA ILE A 36 6.65 -4.93 -6.41
C ILE A 36 5.86 -5.50 -5.22
N PHE A 37 5.79 -6.82 -5.10
CA PHE A 37 5.05 -7.48 -4.00
C PHE A 37 5.66 -7.19 -2.63
N TYR A 38 7.00 -7.08 -2.56
CA TYR A 38 7.67 -6.64 -1.35
C TYR A 38 7.25 -5.20 -0.99
N LEU A 39 7.28 -4.27 -1.94
CA LEU A 39 6.86 -2.88 -1.70
C LEU A 39 5.38 -2.80 -1.28
N GLU A 40 4.47 -3.52 -1.92
CA GLU A 40 3.05 -3.57 -1.51
C GLU A 40 2.89 -4.06 -0.07
N LYS A 41 3.58 -5.15 0.26
CA LYS A 41 3.53 -5.76 1.59
C LYS A 41 4.04 -4.81 2.67
N GLU A 42 5.22 -4.20 2.46
CA GLU A 42 5.81 -3.28 3.43
C GLU A 42 4.97 -2.00 3.55
N LEU A 43 4.42 -1.49 2.44
CA LEU A 43 3.53 -0.33 2.46
C LEU A 43 2.28 -0.60 3.29
N ARG A 44 1.70 -1.79 3.15
CA ARG A 44 0.56 -2.23 3.95
C ARG A 44 0.93 -2.40 5.41
N ALA A 45 2.09 -2.99 5.71
CA ALA A 45 2.56 -3.26 7.06
C ALA A 45 3.01 -2.00 7.84
N ALA A 46 3.39 -0.92 7.17
CA ALA A 46 3.85 0.30 7.83
C ALA A 46 2.78 0.87 8.80
N VAL A 47 3.13 1.00 10.07
CA VAL A 47 2.22 1.46 11.14
C VAL A 47 2.40 2.92 11.51
N ASP A 48 3.53 3.51 11.12
CA ASP A 48 3.95 4.86 11.48
C ASP A 48 4.74 5.54 10.36
N GLU A 49 5.11 6.79 10.61
CA GLU A 49 5.87 7.65 9.72
C GLU A 49 7.29 7.12 9.46
N ALA A 50 7.90 6.45 10.44
CA ALA A 50 9.24 5.88 10.28
C ALA A 50 9.21 4.70 9.31
N GLY A 51 8.22 3.82 9.41
CA GLY A 51 8.00 2.72 8.47
C GLY A 51 7.71 3.22 7.05
N LEU A 52 6.94 4.30 6.91
CA LEU A 52 6.69 4.92 5.60
C LEU A 52 7.93 5.59 5.01
N ALA A 53 8.80 6.18 5.84
CA ALA A 53 10.08 6.72 5.38
C ALA A 53 11.04 5.62 4.90
N ALA A 54 11.14 4.51 5.64
CA ALA A 54 11.92 3.36 5.22
C ALA A 54 11.38 2.74 3.92
N TRP A 55 10.06 2.72 3.75
CA TRP A 55 9.43 2.30 2.50
C TRP A 55 9.79 3.23 1.34
N GLU A 56 9.78 4.55 1.56
CA GLU A 56 10.12 5.54 0.53
C GLU A 56 11.55 5.34 0.00
N GLU A 57 12.51 5.08 0.90
CA GLU A 57 13.89 4.78 0.50
C GLU A 57 13.98 3.53 -0.39
N ALA A 58 13.25 2.47 -0.04
CA ALA A 58 13.18 1.26 -0.85
C ALA A 58 12.48 1.50 -2.19
N PHE A 59 11.40 2.29 -2.20
CA PHE A 59 10.65 2.65 -3.40
C PHE A 59 11.53 3.43 -4.38
N GLU A 60 12.25 4.46 -3.93
CA GLU A 60 13.12 5.27 -4.80
C GLU A 60 14.21 4.43 -5.48
N ARG A 61 14.78 3.46 -4.74
CA ARG A 61 15.75 2.51 -5.31
C ARG A 61 15.11 1.62 -6.38
N ALA A 62 13.92 1.08 -6.12
CA ALA A 62 13.20 0.24 -7.07
C ALA A 62 12.81 1.02 -8.34
N TYR A 63 12.27 2.23 -8.15
CA TYR A 63 11.87 3.13 -9.23
C TYR A 63 13.06 3.50 -10.11
N ALA A 64 14.20 3.84 -9.51
CA ALA A 64 15.41 4.17 -10.25
C ALA A 64 16.01 2.97 -11.00
N ALA A 65 15.92 1.76 -10.42
CA ALA A 65 16.43 0.54 -11.05
C ALA A 65 15.54 0.03 -12.19
N VAL A 66 14.22 0.18 -12.08
CA VAL A 66 13.24 -0.20 -13.11
C VAL A 66 12.22 0.93 -13.29
N PRO A 67 12.54 1.96 -14.08
CA PRO A 67 11.64 3.09 -14.29
C PRO A 67 10.35 2.72 -15.04
N THR A 68 10.43 1.70 -15.90
CA THR A 68 9.32 1.28 -16.78
C THR A 68 8.95 -0.19 -16.53
N PRO A 69 8.34 -0.55 -15.39
CA PRO A 69 7.98 -1.92 -15.05
C PRO A 69 6.96 -2.54 -16.02
N GLY A 70 6.20 -1.69 -16.73
CA GLY A 70 5.32 -2.08 -17.83
C GLY A 70 5.98 -2.91 -18.93
N GLN A 71 7.31 -2.81 -19.11
CA GLN A 71 8.05 -3.63 -20.08
C GLN A 71 8.09 -5.12 -19.70
N TYR A 72 7.93 -5.45 -18.42
CA TYR A 72 7.90 -6.83 -17.92
C TYR A 72 6.47 -7.38 -17.83
N SER A 73 5.50 -6.52 -17.51
CA SER A 73 4.08 -6.86 -17.52
C SER A 73 3.24 -5.62 -17.82
N PRO A 74 2.30 -5.67 -18.79
CA PRO A 74 1.36 -4.57 -19.02
C PRO A 74 0.53 -4.20 -17.79
N SER A 75 0.29 -5.14 -16.87
CA SER A 75 -0.41 -4.88 -15.60
C SER A 75 0.34 -3.92 -14.67
N TRP A 76 1.63 -3.68 -14.91
CA TRP A 76 2.48 -2.81 -14.10
C TRP A 76 2.75 -1.48 -14.77
N HIS A 77 2.00 -1.10 -15.80
CA HIS A 77 2.23 0.18 -16.49
C HIS A 77 2.25 1.37 -15.53
N ASP A 78 1.29 1.42 -14.60
CA ASP A 78 1.07 2.54 -13.68
C ASP A 78 1.39 2.17 -12.20
N ILE A 79 2.06 1.04 -11.96
CA ILE A 79 2.24 0.51 -10.59
C ILE A 79 3.01 1.47 -9.67
N TRP A 80 3.97 2.21 -10.22
CA TRP A 80 4.74 3.20 -9.45
C TRP A 80 3.88 4.40 -9.04
N ASP A 81 3.00 4.86 -9.91
CA ASP A 81 2.08 5.95 -9.61
C ASP A 81 1.03 5.50 -8.58
N GLU A 82 0.52 4.28 -8.71
CA GLU A 82 -0.40 3.67 -7.75
C GLU A 82 0.25 3.55 -6.36
N LEU A 83 1.42 2.92 -6.26
CA LEU A 83 2.11 2.73 -4.98
C LEU A 83 2.44 4.06 -4.31
N ARG A 84 2.91 5.05 -5.08
CA ARG A 84 3.21 6.39 -4.55
C ARG A 84 1.94 7.11 -4.09
N ALA A 85 0.84 7.00 -4.84
CA ALA A 85 -0.44 7.60 -4.43
C ALA A 85 -0.97 6.96 -3.14
N VAL A 86 -0.88 5.63 -3.01
CA VAL A 86 -1.26 4.90 -1.79
C VAL A 86 -0.40 5.33 -0.61
N GLN A 87 0.93 5.43 -0.80
CA GLN A 87 1.83 5.91 0.24
C GLN A 87 1.46 7.32 0.71
N GLN A 88 1.26 8.26 -0.22
CA GLN A 88 0.90 9.63 0.14
C GLN A 88 -0.44 9.72 0.87
N GLY A 89 -1.41 8.89 0.45
CA GLY A 89 -2.71 8.78 1.12
C GLY A 89 -2.56 8.26 2.54
N LYS A 90 -1.80 7.18 2.72
CA LYS A 90 -1.53 6.56 4.02
C LYS A 90 -0.78 7.50 4.97
N THR A 91 0.25 8.21 4.48
CA THR A 91 0.96 9.25 5.22
C THR A 91 0.02 10.32 5.75
N LYS A 92 -0.90 10.81 4.91
CA LYS A 92 -1.90 11.83 5.32
C LYS A 92 -2.87 11.32 6.38
N VAL A 93 -3.24 10.04 6.33
CA VAL A 93 -4.10 9.43 7.36
C VAL A 93 -3.35 9.35 8.69
N LEU A 94 -2.15 8.78 8.70
CA LEU A 94 -1.38 8.63 9.94
C LEU A 94 -1.04 9.97 10.59
N ALA A 95 -0.72 11.00 9.79
CA ALA A 95 -0.47 12.34 10.29
C ALA A 95 -1.72 13.03 10.89
N ARG A 96 -2.93 12.60 10.54
CA ARG A 96 -4.20 13.15 11.06
C ARG A 96 -4.69 12.46 12.33
N VAL A 97 -4.24 11.24 12.59
CA VAL A 97 -4.65 10.45 13.76
C VAL A 97 -3.51 10.48 14.77
N ALA A 98 -3.79 11.08 15.94
CA ALA A 98 -2.80 11.18 17.01
C ALA A 98 -2.32 9.77 17.43
N PRO A 99 -1.04 9.57 17.78
CA PRO A 99 -0.49 8.25 18.12
C PRO A 99 -1.32 7.47 19.14
N GLU A 100 -1.82 8.15 20.17
CA GLU A 100 -2.68 7.62 21.23
C GLU A 100 -4.05 7.13 20.73
N GLU A 101 -4.52 7.64 19.59
CA GLU A 101 -5.80 7.27 18.97
C GLU A 101 -5.66 6.17 17.91
N ARG A 102 -4.44 5.75 17.55
CA ARG A 102 -4.22 4.80 16.44
C ARG A 102 -4.69 3.37 16.75
N THR A 103 -4.72 2.99 18.03
CA THR A 103 -5.16 1.65 18.46
C THR A 103 -6.67 1.48 18.40
N GLY A 104 -7.14 0.23 18.36
CA GLY A 104 -8.54 -0.13 18.29
C GLY A 104 -8.96 -0.59 16.89
N VAL A 105 -10.27 -0.70 16.70
CA VAL A 105 -10.87 -1.22 15.46
C VAL A 105 -11.23 -0.07 14.53
N TRP A 106 -10.80 -0.21 13.29
CA TRP A 106 -11.08 0.72 12.20
C TRP A 106 -11.92 0.04 11.12
N GLN A 107 -12.61 0.85 10.34
CA GLN A 107 -13.32 0.39 9.16
C GLN A 107 -13.15 1.36 8.00
N VAL A 108 -13.23 0.81 6.79
CA VAL A 108 -13.28 1.58 5.54
C VAL A 108 -14.61 1.28 4.87
N THR A 109 -15.36 2.33 4.54
CA THR A 109 -16.57 2.22 3.73
C THR A 109 -16.36 2.86 2.37
N PHE A 110 -16.95 2.25 1.35
CA PHE A 110 -16.97 2.73 -0.02
C PHE A 110 -18.42 2.73 -0.51
N ASP A 111 -18.86 3.88 -0.99
CA ASP A 111 -20.25 4.13 -1.37
C ASP A 111 -20.31 4.95 -2.67
N ASN A 112 -21.37 4.72 -3.45
CA ASN A 112 -21.79 5.59 -4.53
C ASN A 112 -23.29 5.83 -4.34
N PRO A 113 -23.72 7.00 -3.83
CA PRO A 113 -25.11 7.27 -3.48
C PRO A 113 -26.07 7.28 -4.69
N TYR A 114 -25.52 7.23 -5.91
CA TYR A 114 -26.29 7.14 -7.15
C TYR A 114 -26.28 5.74 -7.76
N SER A 115 -25.61 4.78 -7.13
CA SER A 115 -25.60 3.39 -7.53
C SER A 115 -26.68 2.60 -6.77
N THR A 116 -27.21 1.57 -7.42
CA THR A 116 -28.03 0.55 -6.73
C THR A 116 -27.15 -0.55 -6.11
N GLU A 117 -25.85 -0.52 -6.39
CA GLU A 117 -24.88 -1.37 -5.70
C GLU A 117 -24.80 -0.94 -4.24
N GLY A 118 -24.84 -1.91 -3.32
CA GLY A 118 -24.80 -1.62 -1.89
C GLY A 118 -23.45 -1.04 -1.45
N VAL A 119 -23.45 -0.41 -0.27
CA VAL A 119 -22.23 0.10 0.39
C VAL A 119 -21.30 -1.07 0.70
N VAL A 120 -20.04 -0.97 0.28
CA VAL A 120 -19.00 -1.91 0.69
C VAL A 120 -18.41 -1.46 2.01
N CYS A 121 -18.30 -2.38 2.97
CA CYS A 121 -17.69 -2.12 4.28
C CYS A 121 -16.59 -3.15 4.56
N HIS A 122 -15.42 -2.67 4.97
CA HIS A 122 -14.32 -3.46 5.49
C HIS A 122 -14.17 -3.19 7.00
N PRO A 123 -14.86 -3.95 7.87
CA PRO A 123 -14.77 -3.79 9.31
C PRO A 123 -13.55 -4.52 9.90
N GLY A 124 -13.27 -4.29 11.18
CA GLY A 124 -12.30 -5.12 11.93
C GLY A 124 -10.84 -4.85 11.61
N LEU A 125 -10.50 -3.69 11.04
CA LEU A 125 -9.15 -3.38 10.57
C LEU A 125 -8.30 -2.72 11.65
N SER A 126 -6.97 -2.89 11.55
CA SER A 126 -6.02 -1.99 12.19
C SER A 126 -6.01 -0.64 11.47
N LEU A 127 -5.52 0.44 12.11
CA LEU A 127 -5.35 1.72 11.40
C LEU A 127 -4.42 1.57 10.19
N ALA A 128 -3.35 0.78 10.29
CA ALA A 128 -2.40 0.59 9.22
C ALA A 128 -3.03 -0.06 7.97
N ASP A 129 -3.85 -1.09 8.17
CA ASP A 129 -4.60 -1.75 7.09
C ASP A 129 -5.70 -0.83 6.54
N ALA A 130 -6.44 -0.16 7.43
CA ALA A 130 -7.53 0.73 7.04
C ALA A 130 -7.01 1.94 6.26
N ALA A 131 -5.89 2.52 6.66
CA ALA A 131 -5.24 3.61 5.95
C ALA A 131 -4.72 3.18 4.56
N TYR A 132 -4.17 1.96 4.46
CA TYR A 132 -3.74 1.38 3.19
C TYR A 132 -4.92 1.19 2.23
N LEU A 133 -5.99 0.54 2.69
CA LEU A 133 -7.21 0.31 1.88
C LEU A 133 -7.88 1.63 1.49
N TYR A 134 -8.04 2.55 2.45
CA TYR A 134 -8.60 3.87 2.19
C TYR A 134 -7.82 4.61 1.09
N ALA A 135 -6.49 4.59 1.16
CA ALA A 135 -5.66 5.25 0.16
C ALA A 135 -5.77 4.58 -1.23
N GLY A 136 -5.82 3.25 -1.29
CA GLY A 136 -6.05 2.49 -2.53
C GLY A 136 -7.40 2.80 -3.18
N TYR A 137 -8.49 2.83 -2.41
CA TYR A 137 -9.80 3.25 -2.93
C TYR A 137 -9.79 4.70 -3.40
N ARG A 138 -9.11 5.58 -2.68
CA ARG A 138 -9.04 7.00 -3.02
C ARG A 138 -8.30 7.25 -4.34
N TYR A 139 -7.28 6.43 -4.66
CA TYR A 139 -6.59 6.51 -5.95
C TYR A 139 -7.51 6.17 -7.13
N ASN A 140 -8.35 5.15 -6.97
CA ASN A 140 -9.25 4.65 -8.01
C ASN A 140 -10.66 5.27 -8.00
N LEU A 141 -10.88 6.32 -7.21
CA LEU A 141 -12.19 6.91 -6.95
C LEU A 141 -12.78 7.55 -8.21
N LYS A 142 -13.94 7.08 -8.66
CA LYS A 142 -14.69 7.67 -9.77
C LYS A 142 -15.55 8.85 -9.31
N LYS A 143 -16.14 9.54 -10.28
CA LYS A 143 -17.08 10.62 -10.02
C LYS A 143 -18.28 10.12 -9.21
N ASN A 144 -18.56 10.81 -8.11
CA ASN A 144 -19.62 10.49 -7.14
C ASN A 144 -19.37 9.26 -6.25
N GLU A 145 -18.21 8.62 -6.31
CA GLU A 145 -17.82 7.63 -5.31
C GLU A 145 -17.26 8.34 -4.07
N HIS A 146 -17.49 7.74 -2.91
CA HIS A 146 -17.07 8.24 -1.62
C HIS A 146 -16.41 7.12 -0.83
N VAL A 147 -15.22 7.41 -0.29
CA VAL A 147 -14.53 6.51 0.65
C VAL A 147 -14.39 7.21 2.00
N CYS A 148 -14.74 6.49 3.07
CA CYS A 148 -14.65 6.99 4.44
C CYS A 148 -13.78 6.04 5.28
N LEU A 149 -12.97 6.63 6.15
CA LEU A 149 -12.20 5.92 7.17
C LEU A 149 -12.76 6.29 8.53
N GLN A 150 -13.07 5.30 9.36
CA GLN A 150 -13.75 5.52 10.64
C GLN A 150 -13.13 4.63 11.73
N LYS A 151 -12.97 5.19 12.92
CA LYS A 151 -12.66 4.43 14.14
C LYS A 151 -13.95 3.98 14.79
N VAL A 152 -14.08 2.68 15.05
CA VAL A 152 -15.25 2.11 15.71
C VAL A 152 -15.11 2.32 17.22
N GLN A 153 -16.03 3.11 17.80
CA GLN A 153 -16.06 3.39 19.24
C GLN A 153 -17.02 2.46 19.99
N THR A 154 -18.10 2.05 19.33
CA THR A 154 -19.12 1.18 19.89
C THR A 154 -19.67 0.33 18.76
N TYR A 155 -19.80 -0.96 19.01
CA TYR A 155 -20.41 -1.92 18.11
C TYR A 155 -21.40 -2.75 18.93
N ALA A 156 -22.49 -3.18 18.29
CA ALA A 156 -23.48 -4.04 18.90
C ALA A 156 -23.89 -5.08 17.86
N ASP A 157 -23.89 -6.34 18.25
CA ASP A 157 -24.48 -7.44 17.49
C ASP A 157 -25.44 -8.24 18.37
N GLU A 158 -26.20 -9.15 17.74
CA GLU A 158 -27.09 -10.06 18.47
C GLU A 158 -26.32 -11.06 19.36
N ALA A 159 -25.00 -11.14 19.21
CA ALA A 159 -24.13 -11.98 20.05
C ALA A 159 -23.65 -11.27 21.33
N GLY A 160 -23.74 -9.95 21.40
CA GLY A 160 -23.72 -9.16 22.63
C GLY A 160 -22.43 -9.25 23.45
N GLU A 161 -21.26 -9.03 22.84
CA GLU A 161 -20.04 -8.65 23.59
C GLU A 161 -19.57 -7.23 23.27
#